data_AF-A0A1M5WZL6-F1
#
_entry.id   AF-A0A1M5WZL6-F1
#
_cell.length_a   1.000
_cell.length_b   1.000
_cell.length_c   1.000
_cell.angle_alpha   90.00
_cell.angle_beta   90.00
_cell.angle_gamma   90.00
#
_symmetry.space_group_name_H-M   'P 1'
#
loop_
_entity.id
_entity.type
_entity.pdbx_description
1 polymer ?
#
loop_
_entity_poly.entity_id
_entity_poly.type
_entity_poly.pdbx_seq_one_letter_code
_entity_poly.pdbx_strand_id
1 'polypeptide(L)'
;MSTNQDSPLLFTADELDLIGRTADALSAYMGKPVLAEVIAADETGFEWVIFAVPLDIEENPEDLVVVQIGGSDSRIVGNQGGLVIADGDIFDCEYLWAIQLSDLEGVRFIKVDQEGEEIAWSENLRDVLPFVMADEPVSDDIDDLEDDGPDDDDDIFDPHETETPRTLH
;
A
#
# COMPACT_ATOMS: atom_id res chain seq x y z
N MET A 1 -16.44 38.48 -10.81
CA MET A 1 -16.10 37.80 -9.54
C MET A 1 -17.15 36.73 -9.34
N SER A 2 -16.92 35.55 -9.95
CA SER A 2 -17.86 34.45 -9.86
C SER A 2 -17.67 33.81 -8.50
N THR A 3 -18.66 33.98 -7.63
CA THR A 3 -18.84 33.17 -6.44
C THR A 3 -19.24 31.78 -6.91
N ASN A 4 -18.25 30.94 -7.25
CA ASN A 4 -18.53 29.52 -7.40
C ASN A 4 -18.99 29.07 -6.00
N GLN A 5 -20.18 28.49 -5.93
CA GLN A 5 -20.62 27.77 -4.74
C GLN A 5 -19.67 26.58 -4.64
N ASP A 6 -18.56 26.79 -3.95
CA ASP A 6 -17.46 25.88 -3.72
C ASP A 6 -18.06 24.65 -3.04
N SER A 7 -18.46 23.67 -3.84
CA SER A 7 -18.81 22.36 -3.29
C SER A 7 -17.51 21.84 -2.73
N PRO A 8 -17.45 21.51 -1.44
CA PRO A 8 -16.21 21.08 -0.82
C PRO A 8 -15.66 19.92 -1.65
N LEU A 9 -14.38 20.03 -2.03
CA LEU A 9 -13.68 18.96 -2.71
C LEU A 9 -13.54 17.83 -1.69
N LEU A 10 -14.42 16.83 -1.79
CA LEU A 10 -14.48 15.68 -0.89
C LEU A 10 -14.26 14.39 -1.68
N PHE A 11 -13.60 13.43 -1.05
CA PHE A 11 -13.50 12.07 -1.55
C PHE A 11 -14.87 11.39 -1.47
N THR A 12 -15.18 10.66 -2.53
CA THR A 12 -16.31 9.75 -2.61
C THR A 12 -16.02 8.46 -1.84
N ALA A 13 -17.06 7.71 -1.49
CA ALA A 13 -16.91 6.44 -0.79
C ALA A 13 -16.04 5.42 -1.57
N ASP A 14 -16.11 5.42 -2.91
CA ASP A 14 -15.31 4.54 -3.77
C ASP A 14 -13.82 4.92 -3.75
N GLU A 15 -13.52 6.22 -3.79
CA GLU A 15 -12.16 6.74 -3.67
C GLU A 15 -11.55 6.41 -2.30
N LEU A 16 -12.33 6.54 -1.22
CA LEU A 16 -11.90 6.20 0.14
C LEU A 16 -11.64 4.70 0.31
N ASP A 17 -12.47 3.85 -0.30
CA ASP A 17 -12.26 2.40 -0.31
C ASP A 17 -10.96 2.04 -1.04
N LEU A 18 -10.71 2.67 -2.19
CA LEU A 18 -9.47 2.47 -2.95
C LEU A 18 -8.22 2.94 -2.20
N ILE A 19 -8.30 4.10 -1.54
CA ILE A 19 -7.26 4.62 -0.65
C ILE A 19 -6.98 3.61 0.48
N GLY A 20 -8.02 3.13 1.16
CA GLY A 20 -7.91 2.16 2.24
C GLY A 20 -7.25 0.86 1.78
N ARG A 21 -7.70 0.30 0.65
CA ARG A 21 -7.05 -0.88 0.05
C ARG A 21 -5.58 -0.62 -0.25
N THR A 22 -5.24 0.56 -0.78
CA THR A 22 -3.85 0.90 -1.09
C THR A 22 -2.99 0.94 0.17
N ALA A 23 -3.51 1.50 1.27
CA ALA A 23 -2.84 1.46 2.56
C ALA A 23 -2.60 0.02 3.04
N ASP A 24 -3.59 -0.87 2.88
CA ASP A 24 -3.46 -2.28 3.24
C ASP A 24 -2.43 -3.02 2.38
N ALA A 25 -2.40 -2.77 1.07
CA ALA A 25 -1.38 -3.34 0.18
C ALA A 25 0.02 -2.81 0.48
N LEU A 26 0.16 -1.52 0.79
CA LEU A 26 1.42 -0.95 1.26
C LEU A 26 1.85 -1.61 2.58
N SER A 27 0.89 -1.86 3.48
CA SER A 27 1.17 -2.53 4.76
C SER A 27 1.72 -3.94 4.54
N ALA A 28 1.09 -4.70 3.65
CA ALA A 28 1.54 -6.04 3.28
C ALA A 28 2.91 -6.02 2.58
N TYR A 29 3.14 -5.03 1.72
CA TYR A 29 4.38 -4.89 0.95
C TYR A 29 5.58 -4.46 1.83
N MET A 30 5.38 -3.49 2.72
CA MET A 30 6.42 -2.99 3.63
C MET A 30 6.64 -3.89 4.85
N GLY A 31 5.64 -4.73 5.19
CA GLY A 31 5.67 -5.53 6.42
C GLY A 31 5.48 -4.71 7.70
N LYS A 32 5.07 -3.44 7.57
CA LYS A 32 4.75 -2.51 8.66
C LYS A 32 3.32 -2.00 8.47
N PRO A 33 2.58 -1.65 9.53
CA PRO A 33 1.26 -1.05 9.37
C PRO A 33 1.37 0.31 8.67
N VAL A 34 0.52 0.56 7.67
CA VAL A 34 0.43 1.86 6.98
C VAL A 34 -0.94 2.43 7.25
N LEU A 35 -0.96 3.66 7.75
CA LEU A 35 -2.17 4.39 8.08
C LEU A 35 -2.47 5.40 6.98
N ALA A 36 -3.73 5.43 6.55
CA ALA A 36 -4.24 6.46 5.65
C ALA A 36 -5.26 7.31 6.39
N GLU A 37 -4.91 8.56 6.70
CA GLU A 37 -5.80 9.49 7.39
C GLU A 37 -6.33 10.54 6.42
N VAL A 38 -7.65 10.75 6.45
CA VAL A 38 -8.35 11.74 5.63
C VAL A 38 -8.58 13.01 6.46
N ILE A 39 -8.02 14.11 5.97
CA ILE A 39 -8.11 15.41 6.61
C ILE A 39 -9.19 16.20 5.88
N ALA A 40 -10.21 16.60 6.63
CA ALA A 40 -11.39 17.27 6.09
C ALA A 40 -11.05 18.64 5.46
N ALA A 41 -11.85 19.02 4.46
CA ALA A 41 -11.75 20.29 3.76
C ALA A 41 -12.05 21.53 4.63
N ASP A 42 -12.44 21.39 5.90
CA ASP A 42 -12.87 22.50 6.77
C ASP A 42 -11.71 23.48 7.07
N GLU A 43 -10.48 22.98 7.15
CA GLU A 43 -9.31 23.81 7.43
C GLU A 43 -8.63 24.38 6.18
N THR A 44 -8.61 23.63 5.08
CA THR A 44 -7.82 23.94 3.87
C THR A 44 -8.66 24.34 2.66
N GLY A 45 -9.97 24.04 2.67
CA GLY A 45 -10.87 24.17 1.52
C GLY A 45 -10.93 22.94 0.61
N PHE A 46 -10.07 21.94 0.82
CA PHE A 46 -10.02 20.70 0.04
C PHE A 46 -9.65 19.51 0.92
N GLU A 47 -10.31 18.38 0.70
CA GLU A 47 -10.01 17.14 1.41
C GLU A 47 -8.72 16.53 0.85
N TRP A 48 -7.90 16.00 1.74
CA TRP A 48 -6.63 15.37 1.40
C TRP A 48 -6.40 14.16 2.31
N VAL A 49 -5.65 13.20 1.81
CA VAL A 49 -5.30 11.98 2.54
C VAL A 49 -3.80 11.89 2.71
N ILE A 50 -3.35 11.56 3.91
CA ILE A 50 -1.95 11.35 4.25
C ILE A 50 -1.71 9.85 4.45
N PHE A 51 -0.64 9.33 3.86
CA PHE A 51 -0.15 7.98 4.10
C PHE A 51 1.09 8.06 4.98
N ALA A 52 1.05 7.37 6.12
CA ALA A 52 2.13 7.38 7.07
C ALA A 52 2.30 6.02 7.77
N VAL A 53 3.51 5.74 8.25
CA VAL A 53 3.87 4.51 8.95
C VAL A 53 4.16 4.86 10.40
N PRO A 54 3.50 4.25 11.40
CA PRO A 54 3.79 4.53 12.80
C PRO A 54 5.25 4.16 13.09
N LEU A 55 5.95 5.08 13.74
CA LEU A 55 7.36 4.92 14.09
C LEU A 55 7.49 3.87 15.20
N ASP A 56 8.47 2.98 15.04
CA ASP A 56 8.89 2.11 16.13
C ASP A 56 9.81 2.86 17.12
N ILE A 57 9.95 2.33 18.34
CA ILE A 57 10.77 2.93 19.40
C ILE A 57 12.26 3.03 19.04
N GLU A 58 12.71 2.28 18.03
CA GLU A 58 14.09 2.27 17.54
C GLU A 58 14.33 3.24 16.36
N GLU A 59 13.30 3.92 15.85
CA GLU A 59 13.41 4.82 14.70
C GLU A 59 13.77 6.25 15.13
N ASN A 60 14.78 6.83 14.48
CA ASN A 60 15.26 8.18 14.79
C ASN A 60 14.41 9.23 14.03
N PRO A 61 13.62 10.07 14.71
CA PRO A 61 12.71 11.03 14.08
C PRO A 61 13.43 12.23 13.44
N GLU A 62 14.75 12.35 13.61
CA GLU A 62 15.54 13.50 13.17
C GLU A 62 15.92 13.48 11.68
N ASP A 63 15.79 12.33 11.01
CA ASP A 63 16.00 12.19 9.55
C ASP A 63 14.69 12.05 8.76
N LEU A 64 13.56 11.99 9.47
CA LEU A 64 12.25 11.64 8.92
C LEU A 64 11.26 12.80 9.06
N VAL A 65 10.31 12.89 8.13
CA VAL A 65 9.18 13.80 8.25
C VAL A 65 8.16 13.13 9.16
N VAL A 66 8.12 13.51 10.43
CA VAL A 66 7.20 12.92 11.42
C VAL A 66 5.89 13.68 11.44
N VAL A 67 4.79 12.97 11.29
CA VAL A 67 3.42 13.46 11.39
C VAL A 67 2.65 12.70 12.46
N GLN A 68 1.69 13.36 13.09
CA GLN A 68 0.82 12.73 14.06
C GLN A 68 -0.45 12.28 13.38
N ILE A 69 -0.75 10.99 13.50
CA ILE A 69 -1.92 10.34 12.91
C ILE A 69 -2.78 9.80 14.04
N GLY A 70 -4.10 9.98 13.91
CA GLY A 70 -5.05 9.64 14.97
C GLY A 70 -5.39 10.80 15.90
N GLY A 71 -6.30 10.54 16.81
CA GLY A 71 -6.98 11.54 17.63
C GLY A 71 -8.50 11.39 17.58
N SER A 72 -9.20 12.20 18.36
CA SER A 72 -10.67 12.11 18.52
C SER A 72 -11.47 12.46 17.27
N ASP A 73 -10.85 13.17 16.33
CA ASP A 73 -11.48 13.65 15.09
C ASP A 73 -10.81 13.05 13.83
N SER A 74 -9.91 12.08 14.00
CA SER A 74 -9.18 11.48 12.89
C SER A 74 -10.03 10.49 12.11
N ARG A 75 -9.99 10.63 10.79
CA ARG A 75 -10.72 9.75 9.86
C ARG A 75 -9.75 8.83 9.15
N ILE A 76 -9.43 7.71 9.79
CA ILE A 76 -8.53 6.69 9.23
C ILE A 76 -9.32 5.73 8.35
N VAL A 77 -8.77 5.38 7.18
CA VAL A 77 -9.38 4.44 6.22
C VAL A 77 -8.49 3.22 5.98
N GLY A 78 -9.09 2.12 5.55
CA GLY A 78 -8.42 0.81 5.38
C GLY A 78 -8.45 -0.04 6.65
N ASN A 79 -7.72 -1.17 6.65
CA ASN A 79 -7.60 -2.06 7.80
C ASN A 79 -6.41 -1.71 8.71
N GLN A 80 -5.74 -0.58 8.49
CA GLN A 80 -4.67 -0.05 9.36
C GLN A 80 -3.49 -1.04 9.50
N GLY A 81 -3.29 -1.92 8.52
CA GLY A 81 -2.31 -2.99 8.59
C GLY A 81 -2.53 -3.97 9.76
N GLY A 82 -3.76 -4.05 10.29
CA GLY A 82 -4.11 -4.86 11.47
C GLY A 82 -3.89 -4.16 12.81
N LEU A 83 -3.48 -2.88 12.82
CA LEU A 83 -3.35 -2.09 14.03
C LEU A 83 -4.73 -1.63 14.53
N VAL A 84 -5.03 -1.88 15.81
CA VAL A 84 -6.27 -1.39 16.44
C VAL A 84 -5.97 -0.04 17.08
N ILE A 85 -6.39 1.04 16.43
CA ILE A 85 -6.30 2.40 16.95
C ILE A 85 -7.56 2.67 17.79
N ALA A 86 -7.38 2.98 19.07
CA ALA A 86 -8.51 3.38 19.91
C ALA A 86 -8.90 4.84 19.62
N ASP A 87 -10.14 5.19 19.95
CA ASP A 87 -10.63 6.56 19.82
C ASP A 87 -9.80 7.52 20.68
N GLY A 88 -9.16 8.50 20.05
CA GLY A 88 -8.28 9.47 20.71
C GLY A 88 -6.81 9.05 20.86
N ASP A 89 -6.41 7.86 20.40
CA ASP A 89 -4.98 7.50 20.33
C ASP A 89 -4.30 8.28 19.20
N ILE A 90 -3.11 8.81 19.51
CA ILE A 90 -2.28 9.58 18.57
C ILE A 90 -0.96 8.82 18.40
N PHE A 91 -0.58 8.57 17.16
CA PHE A 91 0.65 7.88 16.80
C PHE A 91 1.59 8.82 16.06
N ASP A 92 2.85 8.88 16.49
CA ASP A 92 3.91 9.51 15.70
C ASP A 92 4.25 8.58 14.53
N CYS A 93 4.08 9.08 13.32
CA CYS A 93 4.25 8.31 12.08
C CYS A 93 5.25 8.99 11.15
N GLU A 94 6.06 8.20 10.45
CA GLU A 94 6.81 8.63 9.29
C GLU A 94 5.84 8.96 8.15
N TYR A 95 5.85 10.19 7.69
CA TYR A 95 5.12 10.63 6.52
C TYR A 95 5.74 10.05 5.26
N LEU A 96 4.93 9.36 4.45
CA LEU A 96 5.36 8.83 3.16
C LEU A 96 5.03 9.80 2.02
N TRP A 97 3.75 10.13 1.89
CA TRP A 97 3.21 11.00 0.84
C TRP A 97 1.73 11.30 1.15
N ALA A 98 1.17 12.28 0.45
CA ALA A 98 -0.24 12.65 0.54
C ALA A 98 -0.87 12.75 -0.85
N ILE A 99 -2.20 12.63 -0.90
CA ILE A 99 -2.99 12.99 -2.07
C ILE A 99 -3.97 14.06 -1.66
N GLN A 100 -3.88 15.22 -2.30
CA GLN A 100 -4.84 16.30 -2.13
C GLN A 100 -5.78 16.40 -3.32
N LEU A 101 -7.01 16.81 -3.05
CA LEU A 101 -7.94 17.18 -4.10
C LEU A 101 -7.63 18.58 -4.63
N SER A 102 -7.99 18.81 -5.89
CA SER A 102 -7.78 20.08 -6.59
C SER A 102 -8.98 20.46 -7.46
N ASP A 103 -9.18 21.78 -7.65
CA ASP A 103 -10.18 22.37 -8.56
C ASP A 103 -9.56 22.73 -9.93
N LEU A 104 -8.34 22.25 -10.21
CA LEU A 104 -7.67 22.50 -11.48
C LEU A 104 -8.41 21.80 -12.64
N GLU A 105 -8.54 22.49 -13.77
CA GLU A 105 -9.22 21.93 -14.95
C GLU A 105 -8.45 20.70 -15.46
N GLY A 106 -9.11 19.53 -15.42
CA GLY A 106 -8.50 18.25 -15.82
C GLY A 106 -7.50 17.69 -14.80
N VAL A 107 -7.50 18.17 -13.56
CA VAL A 107 -6.69 17.60 -12.47
C VAL A 107 -7.51 17.60 -11.18
N ARG A 108 -7.89 16.40 -10.73
CA ARG A 108 -8.66 16.21 -9.49
C ARG A 108 -7.77 15.79 -8.33
N PHE A 109 -6.72 15.02 -8.59
CA PHE A 109 -5.81 14.46 -7.59
C PHE A 109 -4.40 14.94 -7.84
N ILE A 110 -3.76 15.42 -6.78
CA ILE A 110 -2.36 15.81 -6.79
C ILE A 110 -1.66 14.99 -5.72
N LYS A 111 -0.61 14.28 -6.12
CA LYS A 111 0.25 13.57 -5.18
C LYS A 111 1.38 14.47 -4.73
N VAL A 112 1.57 14.53 -3.41
CA VAL A 112 2.58 15.34 -2.75
C VAL A 112 3.52 14.41 -2.00
N ASP A 113 4.83 14.56 -2.19
CA ASP A 113 5.84 13.76 -1.52
C ASP A 113 6.18 14.30 -0.11
N GLN A 114 7.19 13.72 0.54
CA GLN A 114 7.69 14.10 1.86
C GLN A 114 8.29 15.50 1.94
N GLU A 115 8.82 16.02 0.83
CA GLU A 115 9.33 17.39 0.74
C GLU A 115 8.19 18.42 0.58
N GLY A 116 6.96 17.95 0.38
CA GLY A 116 5.82 18.81 0.05
C GLY A 116 5.78 19.19 -1.44
N GLU A 117 6.53 18.50 -2.30
CA GLU A 117 6.55 18.73 -3.74
C GLU A 117 5.47 17.90 -4.44
N GLU A 118 4.79 18.55 -5.38
CA GLU A 118 3.79 17.91 -6.22
C GLU A 118 4.49 17.04 -7.28
N ILE A 119 4.38 15.72 -7.16
CA ILE A 119 5.09 14.77 -8.02
C ILE A 119 4.20 14.12 -9.07
N ALA A 120 2.87 14.21 -8.94
CA ALA A 120 1.92 13.72 -9.94
C ALA A 120 0.58 14.48 -9.90
N TRP A 121 -0.05 14.64 -11.07
CA TRP A 121 -1.35 15.28 -11.25
C TRP A 121 -2.21 14.41 -12.16
N SER A 122 -3.43 14.08 -11.74
CA SER A 122 -4.34 13.29 -12.56
C SER A 122 -5.81 13.54 -12.27
N GLU A 123 -6.68 13.17 -13.20
CA GLU A 123 -8.14 13.15 -13.02
C GLU A 123 -8.61 11.90 -12.28
N ASN A 124 -7.80 10.83 -12.31
CA ASN A 124 -8.16 9.53 -11.75
C ASN A 124 -7.22 9.16 -10.60
N LEU A 125 -7.79 8.79 -9.45
CA LEU A 125 -7.04 8.41 -8.26
C LEU A 125 -6.07 7.24 -8.55
N ARG A 126 -6.50 6.27 -9.35
CA ARG A 126 -5.69 5.09 -9.72
C ARG A 126 -4.36 5.41 -10.41
N ASP A 127 -4.28 6.57 -11.06
CA ASP A 127 -3.13 6.99 -11.84
C ASP A 127 -2.02 7.60 -10.96
N VAL A 128 -2.39 8.13 -9.78
CA VAL A 128 -1.44 8.69 -8.80
C VAL A 128 -1.02 7.68 -7.72
N LEU A 129 -1.79 6.60 -7.54
CA LEU A 129 -1.47 5.55 -6.58
C LEU A 129 -0.29 4.69 -7.04
N PRO A 130 0.57 4.23 -6.12
CA PRO A 130 1.77 3.44 -6.45
C PRO A 130 1.45 2.05 -7.02
N PHE A 131 0.28 1.50 -6.68
CA PHE A 131 -0.19 0.22 -7.19
C PHE A 131 -1.51 0.45 -7.90
N VAL A 132 -1.55 0.18 -9.20
CA VAL A 132 -2.82 -0.11 -9.85
C VAL A 132 -3.19 -1.50 -9.35
N MET A 133 -4.05 -1.58 -8.33
CA MET A 133 -4.77 -2.83 -8.06
C MET A 133 -5.68 -3.06 -9.25
N ALA A 134 -5.14 -3.70 -10.28
CA ALA A 134 -5.96 -4.44 -11.18
C ALA A 134 -6.61 -5.50 -10.31
N ASP A 135 -7.93 -5.41 -10.13
CA ASP A 135 -8.77 -6.54 -9.81
C ASP A 135 -8.67 -7.49 -11.02
N GLU A 136 -7.48 -8.05 -11.26
CA GLU A 136 -7.35 -9.18 -12.14
C GLU A 136 -8.06 -10.30 -11.40
N PRO A 137 -9.17 -10.84 -11.94
CA PRO A 137 -9.74 -12.03 -11.37
C PRO A 137 -8.61 -13.05 -11.40
N VAL A 138 -8.18 -13.49 -10.21
CA VAL A 138 -7.31 -14.66 -10.09
C VAL A 138 -8.08 -15.75 -10.81
N SER A 139 -7.67 -16.06 -12.04
CA SER A 139 -8.24 -17.16 -12.79
C SER A 139 -7.94 -18.39 -11.94
N ASP A 140 -9.00 -19.01 -11.41
CA ASP A 140 -8.99 -20.24 -10.59
C ASP A 140 -8.55 -21.46 -11.43
N ASP A 141 -7.66 -21.26 -12.40
CA ASP A 141 -7.12 -22.26 -13.31
C ASP A 141 -5.80 -22.78 -12.73
N ILE A 142 -5.87 -23.31 -11.51
CA ILE A 142 -4.89 -24.31 -11.05
C ILE A 142 -5.47 -25.65 -11.48
N ASP A 143 -5.47 -25.86 -12.81
CA ASP A 143 -5.76 -27.12 -13.46
C ASP A 143 -4.65 -28.10 -13.06
N ASP A 144 -4.96 -28.91 -12.05
CA ASP A 144 -4.77 -30.37 -12.05
C ASP A 144 -3.56 -30.87 -12.87
N LEU A 145 -2.35 -30.77 -12.30
CA LEU A 145 -1.26 -31.66 -12.73
C LEU A 145 -1.32 -32.91 -11.87
N GLU A 146 -2.05 -33.88 -12.42
CA GLU A 146 -2.25 -35.25 -11.98
C GLU A 146 -0.99 -35.92 -11.40
N ASP A 147 -1.26 -36.63 -10.31
CA ASP A 147 -0.55 -37.76 -9.73
C ASP A 147 -0.11 -38.78 -10.81
N ASP A 148 1.18 -38.81 -11.15
CA ASP A 148 1.78 -39.97 -11.85
C ASP A 148 2.50 -40.86 -10.82
N GLY A 149 1.75 -41.83 -10.31
CA GLY A 149 2.25 -42.96 -9.54
C GLY A 149 3.20 -43.88 -10.34
N PRO A 150 3.83 -44.86 -9.67
CA PRO A 150 5.20 -45.31 -9.93
C PRO A 150 5.31 -46.51 -10.88
N ASP A 151 6.41 -46.57 -11.65
CA ASP A 151 7.05 -47.75 -12.27
C ASP A 151 8.39 -47.22 -12.86
N ASP A 152 9.57 -47.83 -12.74
CA ASP A 152 9.92 -49.22 -13.04
C ASP A 152 11.40 -49.47 -12.66
N ASP A 153 11.63 -50.67 -12.12
CA ASP A 153 12.79 -51.58 -12.19
C ASP A 153 14.28 -51.19 -12.02
N ASP A 154 14.90 -52.05 -11.21
CA ASP A 154 16.22 -52.68 -11.34
C ASP A 154 17.52 -51.90 -11.03
N ASP A 155 17.89 -51.91 -9.75
CA ASP A 155 19.31 -51.97 -9.33
C ASP A 155 19.55 -53.20 -8.45
N ILE A 156 19.84 -54.31 -9.12
CA ILE A 156 20.43 -55.52 -8.53
C ILE A 156 21.80 -55.12 -7.97
N PHE A 157 21.90 -55.03 -6.64
CA PHE A 157 23.17 -54.87 -5.93
C PHE A 157 24.10 -56.05 -6.26
N ASP A 158 25.12 -55.83 -7.11
CA ASP A 158 26.25 -56.74 -7.26
C ASP A 158 27.39 -56.30 -6.31
N PRO A 159 27.65 -57.01 -5.20
CA PRO A 159 28.66 -56.61 -4.23
C PRO A 159 30.10 -56.94 -4.65
N HIS A 160 30.39 -57.16 -5.95
CA HIS A 160 31.70 -57.63 -6.39
C HIS A 160 32.43 -56.82 -7.47
N GLU A 161 31.90 -55.71 -7.97
CA GLU A 161 32.63 -54.92 -8.98
C GLU A 161 33.65 -53.96 -8.34
N THR A 162 34.89 -54.41 -8.41
CA THR A 162 36.10 -53.75 -7.92
C THR A 162 36.70 -52.90 -9.04
N GLU A 163 37.06 -51.66 -8.70
CA GLU A 163 38.11 -50.84 -9.34
C GLU A 163 37.89 -50.34 -10.78
N THR A 164 37.64 -49.02 -10.94
CA THR A 164 38.56 -48.13 -11.69
C THR A 164 38.20 -46.64 -11.51
N PRO A 165 39.20 -45.71 -11.57
CA PRO A 165 39.12 -44.39 -10.97
C PRO A 165 38.51 -43.31 -11.87
N ARG A 166 37.80 -42.35 -11.25
CA ARG A 166 37.30 -41.13 -11.91
C ARG A 166 38.48 -40.22 -12.32
N THR A 167 38.70 -40.02 -13.62
CA THR A 167 39.52 -38.92 -14.13
C THR A 167 38.68 -37.66 -14.25
N LEU A 168 39.08 -36.61 -13.54
CA LEU A 168 38.52 -35.26 -13.62
C LEU A 168 39.10 -34.55 -14.86
N HIS A 169 38.25 -34.00 -15.72
CA HIS A 169 38.61 -32.93 -16.65
C HIS A 169 37.48 -31.90 -16.68
#